data_AF-A0A6N9HYL0-F1
#
_entry.id   AF-A0A6N9HYL0-F1
#
_cell.length_a   1.000
_cell.length_b   1.000
_cell.length_c   1.000
_cell.angle_alpha   90.00
_cell.angle_beta   90.00
_cell.angle_gamma   90.00
#
_symmetry.space_group_name_H-M   'P 1'
#
loop_
_entity.id
_entity.type
_entity.pdbx_description
1 polymer ?
#
loop_
_entity_poly.entity_id
_entity_poly.type
_entity_poly.pdbx_seq_one_letter_code
_entity_poly.pdbx_strand_id
1 'polypeptide(L)' 'MVNTILKEADLFCPNSVRINFTIYLISKEIYIS' A
#
# COMPACT_ATOMS: atom_id res chain seq x y z
N MET A 1 -7.92 8.31 -16.38
CA MET A 1 -8.82 8.06 -15.22
C MET A 1 -8.22 7.06 -14.24
N VAL A 2 -7.86 5.82 -14.61
CA VAL A 2 -7.22 4.84 -13.68
C VAL A 2 -5.84 5.30 -13.17
N ASN A 3 -4.97 5.82 -14.04
CA ASN A 3 -3.71 6.43 -13.61
C ASN A 3 -3.90 7.65 -12.69
N THR A 4 -5.05 8.31 -12.78
CA THR A 4 -5.40 9.46 -11.95
C THR A 4 -5.83 8.98 -10.57
N ILE A 5 -6.68 7.95 -10.49
CA ILE A 5 -7.14 7.35 -9.22
C ILE A 5 -5.98 6.74 -8.44
N LEU A 6 -5.07 6.01 -9.10
CA LEU A 6 -3.89 5.45 -8.43
C LEU A 6 -2.95 6.54 -7.91
N LYS A 7 -2.76 7.63 -8.67
CA LYS A 7 -1.96 8.77 -8.24
C LYS A 7 -2.59 9.56 -7.09
N GLU A 8 -3.90 9.75 -7.11
CA GLU A 8 -4.64 10.38 -6.01
C GLU A 8 -4.60 9.48 -4.77
N ALA A 9 -4.76 8.17 -4.92
CA ALA A 9 -4.64 7.24 -3.81
C ALA A 9 -3.26 7.28 -3.15
N ASP A 10 -2.16 7.34 -3.92
CA ASP A 10 -0.81 7.51 -3.37
C ASP A 10 -0.61 8.88 -2.70
N LEU A 11 -1.20 9.95 -3.26
CA LEU A 11 -1.07 11.31 -2.74
C LEU A 11 -1.87 11.54 -1.45
N PHE A 12 -3.05 10.93 -1.33
CA PHE A 12 -3.94 11.06 -0.17
C PHE A 12 -3.74 9.96 0.87
N CYS A 13 -2.99 8.89 0.57
CA CYS A 13 -2.68 7.85 1.56
C CYS A 13 -1.70 8.39 2.61
N PRO A 14 -2.12 8.51 3.89
CA PRO A 14 -1.22 8.95 4.95
C PRO A 14 -0.10 7.91 5.17
N ASN A 15 1.06 8.38 5.66
CA ASN A 15 2.26 7.54 5.83
C ASN A 15 2.01 6.25 6.63
N SER A 16 1.17 6.33 7.67
CA SER A 16 0.76 5.17 8.50
C SER A 16 0.01 4.09 7.71
N VAL A 17 -0.84 4.48 6.76
CA VAL A 17 -1.59 3.52 5.92
C VAL A 17 -0.65 2.84 4.94
N ARG A 18 0.27 3.57 4.29
CA ARG A 18 1.28 2.99 3.39
C ARG A 18 2.22 2.02 4.12
N ILE A 19 2.65 2.38 5.33
CA ILE A 19 3.49 1.52 6.18
C ILE A 19 2.72 0.26 6.59
N ASN A 20 1.48 0.38 7.08
CA ASN A 20 0.67 -0.79 7.45
C ASN A 20 0.42 -1.73 6.27
N PHE A 21 0.13 -1.19 5.09
CA PHE A 21 -0.06 -1.99 3.88
C PHE A 21 1.23 -2.71 3.47
N THR A 22 2.36 -2.02 3.53
CA THR A 22 3.68 -2.59 3.19
C THR A 22 4.06 -3.70 4.19
N ILE A 23 3.87 -3.46 5.49
CA ILE A 23 4.12 -4.46 6.53
C ILE A 23 3.22 -5.69 6.31
N TYR A 24 1.94 -5.49 5.99
CA TYR A 24 1.03 -6.60 5.72
C TYR A 24 1.47 -7.43 4.50
N LEU A 25 1.87 -6.79 3.41
CA LEU A 25 2.35 -7.46 2.20
C LEU A 25 3.63 -8.26 2.47
N ILE A 26 4.63 -7.64 3.11
CA ILE A 26 5.90 -8.30 3.48
C ILE A 26 5.64 -9.47 4.43
N SER A 27 4.84 -9.24 5.47
CA SER A 27 4.47 -10.30 6.41
C SER A 27 3.79 -11.45 5.68
N LYS A 28 2.82 -11.16 4.81
CA LYS A 28 2.10 -12.16 4.04
C LYS A 28 3.04 -12.97 3.12
N GLU A 29 4.02 -12.33 2.50
CA GLU A 29 5.03 -13.00 1.68
C GLU A 29 5.90 -13.95 2.53
N ILE A 30 6.35 -13.50 3.71
CA ILE A 30 7.15 -14.31 4.64
C ILE A 30 6.35 -15.48 5.21
N TYR A 31 5.07 -15.29 5.58
CA TYR A 31 4.24 -16.34 6.19
C TYR A 31 3.75 -17.39 5.20
N ILE A 32 3.78 -17.11 3.89
CA ILE A 32 3.33 -18.03 2.83
C ILE A 32 4.49 -18.84 2.22
N SER A 33 5.74 -18.38 2.39
CA SER A 33 6.93 -19.07 1.89
C SER A 33 7.45 -20.14 2.85
#